data_AF-A0A455W8M6-F1
#
_entry.id   AF-A0A455W8M6-F1
#
_cell.length_a   1.000
_cell.length_b   1.000
_cell.length_c   1.000
_cell.angle_alpha   90.00
_cell.angle_beta   90.00
_cell.angle_gamma   90.00
#
_symmetry.space_group_name_H-M   'P 1'
#
loop_
_entity.id
_entity.type
_entity.pdbx_description
1 polymer ?
#
loop_
_entity_poly.entity_id
_entity_poly.type
_entity_poly.pdbx_seq_one_letter_code
_entity_poly.pdbx_strand_id
1 'polypeptide(L)'
;MSRIELDLLENALDSFNEALRQYERAEDGEYKAFKFCIQSLAHFFELLLKFYVTQSHPLLIYKNPFAKNIEESSQTIGLYEAVNFLKNEGAELPPEFISDLKWLKELRNKIEHHKFKMNVSEARETIGRLIHAVVVFDNNYATIDLASHIDEENAEVFYDLARTYEEQLEAALEKVKEAENQAYEGYRQKEYMLVDFGVYPCDECGHDTVVPNSDSSTGYQCTFCGAEECSSAEYTCGMCGSRWPKDDLSLIDWADTGNPEYYCPVCLRHPDYVKDD
;
A
#
# COMPACT_ATOMS: atom_id res chain seq x y z
N MET A 1 2.20 -40.86 -20.09
CA MET A 1 1.67 -39.49 -20.20
C MET A 1 2.11 -38.76 -18.95
N SER A 2 2.78 -37.63 -19.10
CA SER A 2 3.13 -36.77 -17.95
C SER A 2 1.86 -36.06 -17.48
N ARG A 3 1.58 -36.10 -16.18
CA ARG A 3 0.46 -35.40 -15.53
C ARG A 3 1.07 -34.29 -14.67
N ILE A 4 0.53 -33.08 -14.78
CA ILE A 4 0.88 -31.93 -13.94
C ILE A 4 -0.26 -31.77 -12.93
N GLU A 5 0.07 -31.68 -11.66
CA GLU A 5 -0.85 -31.49 -10.55
C GLU A 5 -0.17 -30.53 -9.59
N LEU A 6 -0.81 -29.40 -9.34
CA LEU A 6 -0.30 -28.31 -8.50
C LEU A 6 -1.41 -27.87 -7.55
N ASP A 7 -1.08 -27.66 -6.29
CA ASP A 7 -1.99 -27.02 -5.35
C ASP A 7 -1.99 -25.48 -5.48
N LEU A 8 -2.72 -24.77 -4.62
CA LEU A 8 -2.80 -23.31 -4.65
C LEU A 8 -1.46 -22.64 -4.34
N LEU A 9 -0.69 -23.21 -3.42
CA LEU A 9 0.59 -22.65 -3.01
C LEU A 9 1.62 -22.85 -4.10
N GLU A 10 1.72 -24.06 -4.67
CA GLU A 10 2.62 -24.35 -5.78
C GLU A 10 2.32 -23.44 -6.98
N ASN A 11 1.03 -23.25 -7.33
CA ASN A 11 0.65 -22.30 -8.39
C ASN A 11 0.99 -20.84 -8.05
N ALA A 12 0.91 -20.45 -6.78
CA ALA A 12 1.31 -19.11 -6.35
C ALA A 12 2.83 -18.93 -6.55
N LEU A 13 3.63 -19.87 -6.04
CA LEU A 13 5.10 -19.83 -6.13
C LEU A 13 5.59 -19.87 -7.58
N ASP A 14 4.95 -20.65 -8.45
CA ASP A 14 5.22 -20.64 -9.89
C ASP A 14 4.96 -19.26 -10.52
N SER A 15 3.88 -18.61 -10.10
CA SER A 15 3.55 -17.25 -10.56
C SER A 15 4.54 -16.21 -10.07
N PHE A 16 5.08 -16.39 -8.86
CA PHE A 16 6.10 -15.51 -8.31
C PHE A 16 7.41 -15.64 -9.08
N ASN A 17 7.89 -16.87 -9.30
CA ASN A 17 9.08 -17.13 -10.10
C ASN A 17 8.91 -16.64 -11.54
N GLU A 18 7.72 -16.81 -12.13
CA GLU A 18 7.43 -16.26 -13.45
C GLU A 18 7.48 -14.73 -13.47
N ALA A 19 7.03 -14.05 -12.40
CA ALA A 19 7.15 -12.60 -12.33
C ALA A 19 8.62 -12.14 -12.35
N LEU A 20 9.50 -12.83 -11.62
CA LEU A 20 10.94 -12.52 -11.58
C LEU A 20 11.59 -12.73 -12.95
N ARG A 21 11.29 -13.83 -13.64
CA ARG A 21 11.72 -14.05 -15.04
C ARG A 21 11.23 -12.95 -15.99
N GLN A 22 9.98 -12.50 -15.85
CA GLN A 22 9.45 -11.43 -16.68
C GLN A 22 10.10 -10.08 -16.39
N TYR A 23 10.52 -9.83 -15.14
CA TYR A 23 11.30 -8.65 -14.79
C TYR A 23 12.66 -8.66 -15.49
N GLU A 24 13.40 -9.77 -15.38
CA GLU A 24 14.72 -9.90 -16.01
C GLU A 24 14.66 -9.70 -17.54
N ARG A 25 13.69 -10.34 -18.21
CA ARG A 25 13.44 -10.11 -19.65
C ARG A 25 13.16 -8.65 -19.98
N ALA A 26 12.45 -7.94 -19.09
CA ALA A 26 12.15 -6.53 -19.29
C ALA A 26 13.41 -5.66 -19.19
N GLU A 27 14.30 -5.97 -18.23
CA GLU A 27 15.61 -5.34 -18.08
C GLU A 27 16.52 -5.57 -19.30
N ASP A 28 16.42 -6.76 -19.91
CA ASP A 28 17.12 -7.11 -21.16
C ASP A 28 16.54 -6.44 -22.43
N GLY A 29 15.56 -5.54 -22.26
CA GLY A 29 15.02 -4.71 -23.32
C GLY A 29 13.66 -5.17 -23.87
N GLU A 30 13.09 -6.27 -23.38
CA GLU A 30 11.71 -6.64 -23.67
C GLU A 30 10.73 -5.85 -22.79
N TYR A 31 10.69 -4.52 -22.89
CA TYR A 31 9.94 -3.64 -21.96
C TYR A 31 8.44 -3.98 -21.78
N LYS A 32 7.82 -4.71 -22.72
CA LYS A 32 6.44 -5.21 -22.54
C LYS A 32 6.33 -6.27 -21.45
N ALA A 33 7.42 -6.93 -21.09
CA ALA A 33 7.49 -7.94 -20.04
C ALA A 33 7.21 -7.37 -18.65
N PHE A 34 7.45 -6.07 -18.41
CA PHE A 34 7.05 -5.41 -17.15
C PHE A 34 5.58 -5.59 -16.82
N LYS A 35 4.68 -5.48 -17.81
CA LYS A 35 3.25 -5.67 -17.55
C LYS A 35 2.93 -7.11 -17.14
N PHE A 36 3.65 -8.09 -17.71
CA PHE A 36 3.46 -9.50 -17.39
C PHE A 36 4.03 -9.80 -16.01
N CYS A 37 5.15 -9.19 -15.62
CA CYS A 37 5.65 -9.24 -14.25
C CYS A 37 4.59 -8.76 -13.26
N ILE A 38 4.00 -7.58 -13.48
CA ILE A 38 2.95 -7.01 -12.61
C ILE A 38 1.71 -7.93 -12.57
N GLN A 39 1.28 -8.48 -13.70
CA GLN A 39 0.15 -9.42 -13.75
C GLN A 39 0.43 -10.73 -12.99
N SER A 40 1.65 -11.27 -13.14
CA SER A 40 2.09 -12.47 -12.43
C SER A 40 2.16 -12.23 -10.92
N LEU A 41 2.64 -11.06 -10.47
CA LEU A 41 2.60 -10.67 -9.05
C LEU A 41 1.17 -10.53 -8.52
N ALA A 42 0.26 -9.93 -9.29
CA ALA A 42 -1.15 -9.85 -8.91
C ALA A 42 -1.79 -11.23 -8.75
N HIS A 43 -1.46 -12.17 -9.64
CA HIS A 43 -1.92 -13.55 -9.55
C HIS A 43 -1.30 -14.28 -8.35
N PHE A 44 0.00 -14.12 -8.12
CA PHE A 44 0.71 -14.64 -6.95
C PHE A 44 0.04 -14.20 -5.65
N PHE A 45 -0.16 -12.90 -5.42
CA PHE A 45 -0.80 -12.41 -4.20
C PHE A 45 -2.23 -12.96 -4.03
N GLU A 46 -3.01 -13.05 -5.11
CA GLU A 46 -4.37 -13.61 -5.02
C GLU A 46 -4.34 -15.08 -4.59
N LEU A 47 -3.49 -15.91 -5.21
CA LEU A 47 -3.38 -17.32 -4.86
C LEU A 47 -2.79 -17.55 -3.47
N LEU A 48 -1.77 -16.77 -3.10
CA LEU A 48 -1.13 -16.85 -1.79
C LEU A 48 -2.15 -16.55 -0.67
N LEU A 49 -2.91 -15.46 -0.78
CA LEU A 49 -3.91 -15.12 0.24
C LEU A 49 -5.07 -16.13 0.27
N LYS A 50 -5.48 -16.66 -0.89
CA LYS A 50 -6.44 -17.77 -0.95
C LYS A 50 -5.93 -19.00 -0.22
N PHE A 51 -4.67 -19.36 -0.43
CA PHE A 51 -4.03 -20.47 0.27
C PHE A 51 -4.12 -20.28 1.79
N TYR A 52 -3.79 -19.08 2.30
CA TYR A 52 -3.92 -18.79 3.73
C TYR A 52 -5.35 -18.87 4.24
N VAL A 53 -6.34 -18.36 3.50
CA VAL A 53 -7.77 -18.52 3.86
C VAL A 53 -8.17 -20.00 3.91
N THR A 54 -7.64 -20.84 3.00
CA THR A 54 -7.94 -22.27 3.01
C THR A 54 -7.31 -23.04 4.17
N GLN A 55 -6.28 -22.49 4.83
CA GLN A 55 -5.70 -23.09 6.05
C GLN A 55 -6.71 -23.10 7.20
N SER A 56 -7.58 -22.08 7.27
CA SER A 56 -8.67 -22.02 8.23
C SER A 56 -9.78 -23.00 7.87
N HIS A 57 -10.23 -23.00 6.61
CA HIS A 57 -11.13 -24.04 6.09
C HIS A 57 -11.17 -24.08 4.55
N PRO A 58 -11.06 -25.26 3.90
CA PRO A 58 -10.98 -25.35 2.43
C PRO A 58 -12.14 -24.72 1.66
N LEU A 59 -13.36 -24.77 2.21
CA LEU A 59 -14.54 -24.18 1.55
C LEU A 59 -14.54 -22.65 1.49
N LEU A 60 -13.76 -21.96 2.33
CA LEU A 60 -13.75 -20.49 2.37
C LEU A 60 -13.14 -19.86 1.11
N ILE A 61 -12.50 -20.65 0.25
CA ILE A 61 -12.09 -20.19 -1.08
C ILE A 61 -13.28 -19.85 -1.99
N TYR A 62 -14.47 -20.38 -1.74
CA TYR A 62 -15.65 -20.14 -2.57
C TYR A 62 -16.44 -18.92 -2.10
N LYS A 63 -17.01 -18.15 -3.02
CA LYS A 63 -17.86 -17.00 -2.67
C LYS A 63 -19.09 -17.38 -1.85
N ASN A 64 -19.60 -18.59 -2.03
CA ASN A 64 -20.72 -19.12 -1.27
C ASN A 64 -20.34 -20.48 -0.64
N PRO A 65 -19.61 -20.48 0.48
CA PRO A 65 -19.05 -21.69 1.09
C PRO A 65 -20.12 -22.64 1.65
N PHE A 66 -21.37 -22.18 1.80
CA PHE A 66 -22.49 -22.96 2.32
C PHE A 66 -23.49 -23.37 1.23
N ALA A 67 -23.14 -23.19 -0.05
CA ALA A 67 -23.97 -23.63 -1.15
C ALA A 67 -24.19 -25.15 -1.07
N LYS A 68 -25.42 -25.60 -1.39
CA LYS A 68 -25.80 -27.02 -1.32
C LYS A 68 -24.93 -27.91 -2.20
N ASN A 69 -24.50 -27.38 -3.35
CA ASN A 69 -23.58 -28.03 -4.28
C ASN A 69 -22.43 -27.06 -4.56
N ILE A 70 -21.21 -27.51 -4.31
CA ILE A 70 -19.97 -26.81 -4.67
C ILE A 70 -19.24 -27.68 -5.67
N GLU A 71 -19.01 -27.12 -6.85
CA GLU A 71 -18.26 -27.73 -7.95
C GLU A 71 -16.93 -27.01 -8.15
N GLU A 72 -15.96 -27.64 -8.81
CA GLU A 72 -14.66 -27.01 -9.15
C GLU A 72 -14.81 -25.72 -9.97
N SER A 73 -15.89 -25.61 -10.76
CA SER A 73 -16.23 -24.43 -11.57
C SER A 73 -16.88 -23.29 -10.77
N SER A 74 -17.13 -23.49 -9.47
CA SER A 74 -17.77 -22.50 -8.61
C SER A 74 -16.90 -21.26 -8.46
N GLN A 75 -17.53 -20.09 -8.40
CA GLN A 75 -16.81 -18.84 -8.21
C GLN A 75 -16.02 -18.82 -6.90
N THR A 76 -14.75 -18.50 -7.00
CA THR A 76 -13.87 -18.31 -5.86
C THR A 76 -13.83 -16.84 -5.43
N ILE A 77 -13.40 -16.61 -4.20
CA ILE A 77 -13.10 -15.29 -3.67
C ILE A 77 -12.01 -14.61 -4.51
N GLY A 78 -11.95 -13.28 -4.51
CA GLY A 78 -10.83 -12.52 -5.07
C GLY A 78 -9.87 -12.04 -3.97
N LEU A 79 -8.82 -11.31 -4.39
CA LEU A 79 -7.81 -10.75 -3.49
C LEU A 79 -8.38 -10.03 -2.26
N TYR A 80 -9.34 -9.11 -2.46
CA TYR A 80 -9.90 -8.29 -1.37
C TYR A 80 -10.80 -9.11 -0.43
N GLU A 81 -11.54 -10.08 -0.98
CA GLU A 81 -12.34 -10.98 -0.16
C GLU A 81 -11.42 -11.82 0.73
N ALA A 82 -10.29 -12.30 0.19
CA ALA A 82 -9.27 -13.01 0.98
C ALA A 82 -8.69 -12.13 2.10
N VAL A 83 -8.28 -10.89 1.81
CA VAL A 83 -7.80 -9.93 2.83
C VAL A 83 -8.84 -9.75 3.95
N ASN A 84 -10.11 -9.57 3.62
CA ASN A 84 -11.16 -9.39 4.64
C ASN A 84 -11.38 -10.64 5.49
N PHE A 85 -11.30 -11.84 4.89
CA PHE A 85 -11.36 -13.09 5.65
C PHE A 85 -10.23 -13.16 6.66
N LEU A 86 -8.98 -12.95 6.24
CA LEU A 86 -7.83 -12.99 7.13
C LEU A 86 -7.97 -11.96 8.27
N LYS A 87 -8.36 -10.72 7.96
CA LYS A 87 -8.60 -9.69 9.00
C LYS A 87 -9.70 -10.09 9.98
N ASN A 88 -10.78 -10.69 9.51
CA ASN A 88 -11.88 -11.14 10.38
C ASN A 88 -11.47 -12.34 11.25
N GLU A 89 -10.51 -13.14 10.80
CA GLU A 89 -9.90 -14.22 11.59
C GLU A 89 -8.87 -13.70 12.61
N GLY A 90 -8.57 -12.40 12.60
CA GLY A 90 -7.65 -11.76 13.52
C GLY A 90 -6.23 -11.59 12.99
N ALA A 91 -6.00 -11.77 11.67
CA ALA A 91 -4.72 -11.46 11.06
C ALA A 91 -4.39 -9.96 11.18
N GLU A 92 -3.26 -9.64 11.79
CA GLU A 92 -2.70 -8.29 11.86
C GLU A 92 -1.88 -8.00 10.60
N LEU A 93 -2.59 -7.78 9.48
CA LEU A 93 -1.94 -7.38 8.23
C LEU A 93 -1.53 -5.90 8.29
N PRO A 94 -0.27 -5.55 7.97
CA PRO A 94 0.19 -4.17 7.99
C PRO A 94 -0.64 -3.25 7.07
N PRO A 95 -0.97 -2.02 7.49
CA PRO A 95 -1.75 -1.09 6.68
C PRO A 95 -1.14 -0.81 5.29
N GLU A 96 0.18 -0.69 5.21
CA GLU A 96 0.95 -0.50 3.98
C GLU A 96 0.78 -1.69 3.02
N PHE A 97 0.82 -2.92 3.54
CA PHE A 97 0.58 -4.12 2.75
C PHE A 97 -0.86 -4.13 2.19
N ILE A 98 -1.85 -3.77 2.99
CA ILE A 98 -3.24 -3.68 2.53
C ILE A 98 -3.39 -2.59 1.45
N SER A 99 -2.69 -1.46 1.60
CA SER A 99 -2.67 -0.38 0.60
C SER A 99 -2.08 -0.87 -0.72
N ASP A 100 -0.95 -1.56 -0.67
CA ASP A 100 -0.27 -2.14 -1.83
C ASP A 100 -1.18 -3.11 -2.60
N LEU A 101 -1.92 -3.98 -1.90
CA LEU A 101 -2.86 -4.90 -2.53
C LEU A 101 -4.04 -4.21 -3.21
N LYS A 102 -4.56 -3.12 -2.61
CA LYS A 102 -5.62 -2.31 -3.22
C LYS A 102 -5.12 -1.64 -4.51
N TRP A 103 -3.96 -0.99 -4.41
CA TRP A 103 -3.32 -0.34 -5.54
C TRP A 103 -2.99 -1.32 -6.67
N LEU A 104 -2.46 -2.51 -6.34
CA LEU A 104 -2.16 -3.58 -7.31
C LEU A 104 -3.40 -4.02 -8.08
N LYS A 105 -4.53 -4.18 -7.40
CA LYS A 105 -5.80 -4.54 -8.06
C LYS A 105 -6.22 -3.49 -9.09
N GLU A 106 -6.12 -2.21 -8.74
CA GLU A 106 -6.45 -1.12 -9.67
C GLU A 106 -5.48 -1.08 -10.85
N LEU A 107 -4.19 -1.25 -10.59
CA LEU A 107 -3.16 -1.31 -11.62
C LEU A 107 -3.39 -2.49 -12.59
N ARG A 108 -3.67 -3.69 -12.07
CA ARG A 108 -4.01 -4.86 -12.87
C ARG A 108 -5.22 -4.59 -13.78
N ASN A 109 -6.29 -4.00 -13.23
CA ASN A 109 -7.48 -3.64 -14.02
C ASN A 109 -7.14 -2.62 -15.13
N LYS A 110 -6.29 -1.63 -14.85
CA LYS A 110 -5.81 -0.67 -15.86
C LYS A 110 -5.02 -1.37 -16.97
N ILE A 111 -4.16 -2.33 -16.64
CA ILE A 111 -3.37 -3.11 -17.60
C ILE A 111 -4.27 -4.00 -18.47
N GLU A 112 -5.27 -4.66 -17.90
CA GLU A 112 -6.10 -5.66 -18.59
C GLU A 112 -7.25 -5.08 -19.39
N HIS A 113 -7.88 -3.99 -18.91
CA HIS A 113 -9.16 -3.53 -19.42
C HIS A 113 -9.13 -2.12 -20.00
N HIS A 114 -8.02 -1.40 -19.88
CA HIS A 114 -7.91 -0.01 -20.31
C HIS A 114 -6.64 0.25 -21.14
N LYS A 115 -6.57 1.43 -21.75
CA LYS A 115 -5.35 1.90 -22.41
C LYS A 115 -4.31 2.23 -21.35
N PHE A 116 -3.35 1.34 -21.17
CA PHE A 116 -2.28 1.49 -20.20
C PHE A 116 -1.03 2.15 -20.81
N LYS A 117 -0.40 3.03 -20.04
CA LYS A 117 0.90 3.63 -20.32
C LYS A 117 1.68 3.71 -19.00
N MET A 118 2.94 3.33 -19.04
CA MET A 118 3.87 3.41 -17.93
C MET A 118 5.27 3.48 -18.52
N ASN A 119 6.14 4.30 -17.96
CA ASN A 119 7.54 4.36 -18.36
C ASN A 119 8.37 3.29 -17.61
N VAL A 120 9.62 3.08 -18.03
CA VAL A 120 10.48 2.02 -17.45
C VAL A 120 10.79 2.27 -15.97
N SER A 121 11.01 3.53 -15.56
CA SER A 121 11.27 3.88 -14.16
C SER A 121 10.06 3.55 -13.28
N GLU A 122 8.87 4.00 -13.70
CA GLU A 122 7.61 3.74 -13.01
C GLU A 122 7.35 2.24 -12.88
N ALA A 123 7.68 1.45 -13.91
CA ALA A 123 7.52 -0.01 -13.88
C ALA A 123 8.47 -0.67 -12.88
N ARG A 124 9.73 -0.24 -12.82
CA ARG A 124 10.72 -0.73 -11.85
C ARG A 124 10.32 -0.40 -10.42
N GLU A 125 9.94 0.84 -10.16
CA GLU A 125 9.46 1.29 -8.85
C GLU A 125 8.21 0.50 -8.41
N THR A 126 7.28 0.30 -9.36
CA THR A 126 6.08 -0.52 -9.15
C THR A 126 6.44 -1.94 -8.72
N ILE A 127 7.37 -2.58 -9.43
CA ILE A 127 7.75 -3.97 -9.15
C ILE A 127 8.56 -4.06 -7.86
N GLY A 128 9.48 -3.14 -7.60
CA GLY A 128 10.21 -3.05 -6.34
C GLY A 128 9.27 -2.92 -5.14
N ARG A 129 8.25 -2.07 -5.24
CA ARG A 129 7.18 -1.94 -4.23
C ARG A 129 6.46 -3.26 -3.98
N LEU A 130 6.11 -3.99 -5.04
CA LEU A 130 5.44 -5.29 -4.91
C LEU A 130 6.36 -6.35 -4.30
N ILE A 131 7.65 -6.39 -4.65
CA ILE A 131 8.63 -7.29 -4.03
C ILE A 131 8.79 -6.98 -2.54
N HIS A 132 8.86 -5.70 -2.17
CA HIS A 132 8.87 -5.32 -0.76
C HIS A 132 7.60 -5.78 -0.04
N ALA A 133 6.42 -5.65 -0.65
CA ALA A 133 5.18 -6.18 -0.09
C ALA A 133 5.24 -7.72 0.13
N VAL A 134 5.94 -8.46 -0.74
CA VAL A 134 6.22 -9.89 -0.53
C VAL A 134 7.07 -10.10 0.72
N VAL A 135 8.17 -9.36 0.86
CA VAL A 135 9.08 -9.46 2.02
C VAL A 135 8.38 -9.09 3.33
N VAL A 136 7.59 -8.02 3.33
CA VAL A 136 6.78 -7.60 4.49
C VAL A 136 5.79 -8.71 4.87
N PHE A 137 5.10 -9.28 3.88
CA PHE A 137 4.18 -10.38 4.13
C PHE A 137 4.90 -11.62 4.67
N ASP A 138 6.06 -11.97 4.11
CA ASP A 138 6.88 -13.11 4.54
C ASP A 138 7.28 -12.98 6.00
N ASN A 139 7.85 -11.83 6.37
CA ASN A 139 8.37 -11.57 7.70
C ASN A 139 7.29 -11.42 8.79
N ASN A 140 6.12 -10.89 8.44
CA ASN A 140 5.10 -10.54 9.44
C ASN A 140 3.95 -11.55 9.53
N TYR A 141 3.72 -12.35 8.48
CA TYR A 141 2.52 -13.15 8.39
C TYR A 141 2.76 -14.56 7.83
N ALA A 142 3.67 -14.72 6.87
CA ALA A 142 3.83 -15.99 6.22
C ALA A 142 4.39 -17.05 7.17
N THR A 143 3.81 -18.24 7.12
CA THR A 143 4.35 -19.43 7.77
C THR A 143 5.27 -20.23 6.83
N ILE A 144 5.29 -19.84 5.56
CA ILE A 144 6.15 -20.42 4.53
C ILE A 144 7.36 -19.50 4.37
N ASP A 145 8.55 -20.08 4.25
CA ASP A 145 9.77 -19.33 3.95
C ASP A 145 9.79 -19.05 2.44
N LEU A 146 9.19 -17.93 1.99
CA LEU A 146 9.05 -17.63 0.56
C LEU A 146 10.40 -17.59 -0.16
N ALA A 147 11.45 -17.10 0.50
CA ALA A 147 12.79 -17.03 -0.06
C ALA A 147 13.34 -18.42 -0.42
N SER A 148 13.00 -19.46 0.34
CA SER A 148 13.41 -20.85 0.05
C SER A 148 12.76 -21.45 -1.20
N HIS A 149 11.72 -20.82 -1.74
CA HIS A 149 10.95 -21.29 -2.89
C HIS A 149 11.25 -20.52 -4.20
N ILE A 150 12.24 -19.63 -4.16
CA ILE A 150 12.70 -18.90 -5.34
C ILE A 150 13.66 -19.78 -6.12
N ASP A 151 13.42 -19.92 -7.42
CA ASP A 151 14.31 -20.65 -8.32
C ASP A 151 15.71 -20.02 -8.31
N GLU A 152 16.76 -20.84 -8.41
CA GLU A 152 18.15 -20.38 -8.34
C GLU A 152 18.46 -19.27 -9.37
N GLU A 153 17.85 -19.36 -10.56
CA GLU A 153 17.97 -18.34 -11.61
C GLU A 153 17.34 -16.98 -11.24
N ASN A 154 16.33 -16.97 -10.37
CA ASN A 154 15.58 -15.77 -10.00
C ASN A 154 16.06 -15.14 -8.67
N ALA A 155 16.91 -15.83 -7.92
CA ALA A 155 17.30 -15.43 -6.58
C ALA A 155 18.01 -14.05 -6.56
N GLU A 156 18.95 -13.82 -7.47
CA GLU A 156 19.69 -12.55 -7.57
C GLU A 156 18.73 -11.38 -7.83
N VAL A 157 17.81 -11.54 -8.78
CA VAL A 157 16.79 -10.53 -9.11
C VAL A 157 15.92 -10.19 -7.90
N PHE A 158 15.46 -11.19 -7.16
CA PHE A 158 14.65 -10.98 -5.97
C PHE A 158 15.40 -10.17 -4.90
N TYR A 159 16.61 -10.60 -4.53
CA TYR A 159 17.36 -9.93 -3.47
C TYR A 159 17.79 -8.52 -3.86
N ASP A 160 18.13 -8.29 -5.14
CA ASP A 160 18.46 -6.96 -5.63
C ASP A 160 17.25 -6.02 -5.58
N LEU A 161 16.06 -6.49 -5.99
CA LEU A 161 14.82 -5.70 -5.91
C LEU A 161 14.46 -5.38 -4.46
N ALA A 162 14.53 -6.37 -3.56
CA ALA A 162 14.21 -6.20 -2.15
C ALA A 162 15.16 -5.18 -1.49
N ARG A 163 16.48 -5.37 -1.66
CA ARG A 163 17.50 -4.47 -1.11
C ARG A 163 17.36 -3.06 -1.66
N THR A 164 17.15 -2.90 -2.97
CA THR A 164 17.03 -1.57 -3.59
C THR A 164 15.86 -0.80 -3.00
N TYR A 165 14.73 -1.46 -2.76
CA TYR A 165 13.58 -0.81 -2.16
C TYR A 165 13.85 -0.42 -0.70
N GLU A 166 14.46 -1.31 0.09
CA GLU A 166 14.86 -1.03 1.48
C GLU A 166 15.80 0.18 1.56
N GLU A 167 16.83 0.24 0.71
CA GLU A 167 17.77 1.37 0.64
C GLU A 167 17.07 2.70 0.31
N GLN A 168 16.09 2.68 -0.61
CA GLN A 168 15.30 3.86 -0.95
C GLN A 168 14.41 4.31 0.21
N LEU A 169 13.80 3.36 0.93
CA LEU A 169 12.96 3.65 2.07
C LEU A 169 13.79 4.22 3.23
N GLU A 170 14.94 3.62 3.53
CA GLU A 170 15.88 4.14 4.53
C GLU A 170 16.31 5.57 4.20
N ALA A 171 16.66 5.85 2.94
CA ALA A 171 17.02 7.19 2.50
C ALA A 171 15.85 8.20 2.66
N ALA A 172 14.61 7.76 2.43
CA ALA A 172 13.44 8.61 2.64
C ALA A 172 13.16 8.88 4.12
N LEU A 173 13.31 7.87 4.98
CA LEU A 173 13.18 7.99 6.43
C LEU A 173 14.27 8.88 7.02
N GLU A 174 15.48 8.88 6.47
CA GLU A 174 16.52 9.81 6.90
C GLU A 174 16.15 11.27 6.58
N LYS A 175 15.55 11.53 5.41
CA LYS A 175 15.01 12.86 5.09
C LYS A 175 13.89 13.30 6.05
N VAL A 176 13.07 12.36 6.54
CA VAL A 176 12.05 12.66 7.58
C VAL A 176 12.74 13.14 8.86
N LYS A 177 13.79 12.42 9.31
CA LYS A 177 14.56 12.83 10.51
C LYS A 177 15.27 14.16 10.30
N GLU A 178 15.81 14.42 9.11
CA GLU A 178 16.42 15.70 8.77
C GLU A 178 15.39 16.84 8.85
N ALA A 179 14.20 16.64 8.28
CA ALA A 179 13.11 17.61 8.35
C ALA A 179 12.64 17.86 9.79
N GLU A 180 12.54 16.80 10.60
CA GLU A 180 12.22 16.89 12.02
C GLU A 180 13.28 17.71 12.76
N ASN A 181 14.56 17.34 12.62
CA ASN A 181 15.66 18.05 13.26
C ASN A 181 15.72 19.53 12.89
N GLN A 182 15.47 19.87 11.62
CA GLN A 182 15.38 21.26 11.15
C GLN A 182 14.19 22.00 11.78
N ALA A 183 13.02 21.37 11.88
CA ALA A 183 11.84 21.99 12.48
C ALA A 183 12.02 22.32 13.97
N TYR A 184 12.75 21.48 14.70
CA TYR A 184 13.05 21.69 16.12
C TYR A 184 14.34 22.49 16.37
N GLU A 185 15.09 22.85 15.32
CA GLU A 185 16.34 23.58 15.47
C GLU A 185 16.13 24.95 16.13
N GLY A 186 16.90 25.23 17.19
CA GLY A 186 16.80 26.49 17.93
C GLY A 186 15.69 26.55 18.99
N TYR A 187 14.82 25.54 19.07
CA TYR A 187 13.82 25.41 20.13
C TYR A 187 14.39 24.66 21.33
N ARG A 188 14.05 25.08 22.55
CA ARG A 188 14.30 24.27 23.75
C ARG A 188 13.16 23.28 23.93
N GLN A 189 13.40 22.18 24.63
CA GLN A 189 12.38 21.14 24.87
C GLN A 189 11.03 21.69 25.39
N LYS A 190 11.04 22.70 26.26
CA LYS A 190 9.82 23.35 26.78
C LYS A 190 9.05 24.20 25.75
N GLU A 191 9.65 24.47 24.60
CA GLU A 191 9.10 25.25 23.49
C GLU A 191 8.67 24.35 22.32
N TYR A 192 8.87 23.03 22.40
CA TYR A 192 8.51 22.07 21.34
C TYR A 192 7.02 22.08 21.01
N MET A 193 6.16 22.39 21.98
CA MET A 193 4.72 22.60 21.78
C MET A 193 4.37 23.74 20.81
N LEU A 194 5.34 24.58 20.43
CA LEU A 194 5.19 25.67 19.47
C LEU A 194 5.65 25.28 18.06
N VAL A 195 6.29 24.12 17.90
CA VAL A 195 6.80 23.64 16.61
C VAL A 195 5.66 22.97 15.86
N ASP A 196 5.40 23.44 14.64
CA ASP A 196 4.40 22.87 13.77
C ASP A 196 5.01 21.80 12.88
N PHE A 197 5.19 20.60 13.44
CA PHE A 197 5.74 19.45 12.72
C PHE A 197 5.02 18.17 13.10
N GLY A 198 4.65 17.38 12.10
CA GLY A 198 4.07 16.05 12.25
C GLY A 198 4.57 15.13 11.16
N VAL A 199 4.70 13.84 11.48
CA VAL A 199 4.99 12.78 10.53
C VAL A 199 3.72 11.97 10.35
N TYR A 200 3.32 11.74 9.10
CA TYR A 200 2.08 11.05 8.78
C TYR A 200 2.32 9.89 7.80
N PRO A 201 1.48 8.84 7.86
CA PRO A 201 1.48 7.80 6.85
C PRO A 201 1.04 8.37 5.50
N CYS A 202 1.74 8.00 4.45
CA CYS A 202 1.40 8.37 3.09
C CYS A 202 0.24 7.54 2.58
N ASP A 203 -0.82 8.18 2.07
CA ASP A 203 -1.98 7.46 1.51
C ASP A 203 -1.61 6.62 0.27
N GLU A 204 -0.58 7.07 -0.47
CA GLU A 204 -0.14 6.41 -1.70
C GLU A 204 0.81 5.23 -1.46
N CYS A 205 1.78 5.35 -0.54
CA CYS A 205 2.78 4.29 -0.29
C CYS A 205 2.68 3.61 1.08
N GLY A 206 1.87 4.11 2.01
CA GLY A 206 1.66 3.56 3.34
C GLY A 206 2.74 3.89 4.37
N HIS A 207 3.92 4.35 3.94
CA HIS A 207 5.03 4.66 4.85
C HIS A 207 4.83 5.98 5.61
N ASP A 208 5.34 6.04 6.85
CA ASP A 208 5.41 7.25 7.68
C ASP A 208 6.46 8.24 7.16
N THR A 209 6.22 8.74 5.95
CA THR A 209 7.16 9.56 5.18
C THR A 209 6.58 10.90 4.74
N VAL A 210 5.37 11.25 5.16
CA VAL A 210 4.78 12.57 4.88
C VAL A 210 5.19 13.55 5.96
N VAL A 211 5.81 14.65 5.55
CA VAL A 211 6.27 15.74 6.42
C VAL A 211 5.85 17.11 5.85
N PRO A 212 5.81 18.18 6.66
CA PRO A 212 5.57 19.53 6.17
C PRO A 212 6.59 19.93 5.09
N ASN A 213 6.10 20.49 3.99
CA ASN A 213 6.92 21.04 2.91
C ASN A 213 6.28 22.31 2.35
N SER A 214 6.96 23.45 2.49
CA SER A 214 6.47 24.76 2.02
C SER A 214 6.41 24.90 0.50
N ASP A 215 7.15 24.06 -0.23
CA ASP A 215 7.17 24.08 -1.69
C ASP A 215 6.03 23.23 -2.29
N SER A 216 5.33 22.45 -1.47
CA SER A 216 4.15 21.69 -1.87
C SER A 216 2.89 22.57 -1.92
N SER A 217 2.00 22.21 -2.85
CA SER A 217 0.67 22.83 -2.98
C SER A 217 -0.25 22.61 -1.78
N THR A 218 -0.06 21.54 -1.01
CA THR A 218 -0.88 21.16 0.16
C THR A 218 -0.23 21.52 1.49
N GLY A 219 1.04 21.94 1.45
CA GLY A 219 1.90 22.15 2.62
C GLY A 219 2.58 20.88 3.15
N TYR A 220 2.37 19.72 2.51
CA TYR A 220 2.92 18.43 2.93
C TYR A 220 3.45 17.65 1.73
N GLN A 221 4.51 16.86 1.94
CA GLN A 221 5.01 15.98 0.90
C GLN A 221 5.60 14.70 1.48
N CYS A 222 5.33 13.59 0.81
CA CYS A 222 5.97 12.31 1.05
C CYS A 222 7.43 12.32 0.56
N THR A 223 8.39 12.09 1.45
CA THR A 223 9.83 12.03 1.13
C THR A 223 10.22 10.81 0.30
N PHE A 224 9.34 9.81 0.21
CA PHE A 224 9.54 8.56 -0.54
C PHE A 224 8.96 8.65 -1.96
N CYS A 225 7.62 8.71 -2.09
CA CYS A 225 6.95 8.70 -3.40
C CYS A 225 6.58 10.09 -3.95
N GLY A 226 6.82 11.17 -3.20
CA GLY A 226 6.56 12.54 -3.64
C GLY A 226 5.08 12.97 -3.61
N ALA A 227 4.17 12.11 -3.15
CA ALA A 227 2.75 12.45 -2.99
C ALA A 227 2.58 13.66 -2.05
N GLU A 228 1.74 14.62 -2.44
CA GLU A 228 1.46 15.82 -1.65
C GLU A 228 0.13 15.73 -0.87
N GLU A 229 -0.77 14.87 -1.32
CA GLU A 229 -2.05 14.64 -0.64
C GLU A 229 -1.89 13.62 0.48
N CYS A 230 -2.42 13.94 1.66
CA CYS A 230 -2.44 13.08 2.82
C CYS A 230 -3.67 13.40 3.67
N SER A 231 -4.61 12.47 3.75
CA SER A 231 -5.84 12.53 4.56
C SER A 231 -5.55 12.62 6.06
N SER A 232 -4.47 11.95 6.49
CA SER A 232 -4.05 11.89 7.89
C SER A 232 -3.32 13.15 8.37
N ALA A 233 -2.86 14.01 7.44
CA ALA A 233 -2.18 15.24 7.80
C ALA A 233 -3.13 16.18 8.55
N GLU A 234 -2.65 16.73 9.66
CA GLU A 234 -3.47 17.63 10.47
C GLU A 234 -3.42 19.07 9.95
N TYR A 235 -4.59 19.71 9.94
CA TYR A 235 -4.75 21.12 9.63
C TYR A 235 -5.40 21.85 10.80
N THR A 236 -5.12 23.15 10.88
CA THR A 236 -5.63 24.01 11.94
C THR A 236 -7.01 24.55 11.59
N CYS A 237 -7.97 24.37 12.49
CA CYS A 237 -9.31 24.98 12.37
C CYS A 237 -9.22 26.50 12.45
N GLY A 238 -9.72 27.22 11.43
CA GLY A 238 -9.72 28.69 11.36
C GLY A 238 -10.53 29.37 12.48
N MET A 239 -11.42 28.65 13.16
CA MET A 239 -12.26 29.19 14.23
C MET A 239 -11.68 29.00 15.64
N CYS A 240 -11.19 27.80 15.97
CA CYS A 240 -10.74 27.46 17.32
C CYS A 240 -9.24 27.16 17.45
N GLY A 241 -8.52 27.07 16.33
CA GLY A 241 -7.10 26.76 16.31
C GLY A 241 -6.74 25.31 16.68
N SER A 242 -7.73 24.43 16.90
CA SER A 242 -7.46 23.01 17.15
C SER A 242 -7.05 22.29 15.86
N ARG A 243 -6.19 21.29 16.00
CA ARG A 243 -5.73 20.44 14.90
C ARG A 243 -6.62 19.23 14.71
N TRP A 244 -6.90 18.91 13.46
CA TRP A 244 -7.74 17.79 13.05
C TRP A 244 -7.19 17.19 11.77
N PRO A 245 -7.34 15.87 11.54
CA PRO A 245 -7.09 15.25 10.25
C PRO A 245 -7.85 15.98 9.15
N LYS A 246 -7.24 16.10 7.97
CA LYS A 246 -7.84 16.79 6.81
C LYS A 246 -9.25 16.28 6.50
N ASP A 247 -9.44 14.97 6.53
CA ASP A 247 -10.71 14.32 6.18
C ASP A 247 -11.86 14.64 7.15
N ASP A 248 -11.54 15.06 8.38
CA ASP A 248 -12.56 15.47 9.36
C ASP A 248 -12.94 16.96 9.22
N LEU A 249 -12.18 17.74 8.45
CA LEU A 249 -12.37 19.18 8.31
C LEU A 249 -13.24 19.52 7.10
N SER A 250 -14.08 20.54 7.25
CA SER A 250 -14.79 21.14 6.12
C SER A 250 -14.06 22.38 5.62
N LEU A 251 -13.84 22.45 4.31
CA LEU A 251 -13.26 23.62 3.65
C LEU A 251 -14.38 24.61 3.28
N ILE A 252 -14.41 25.79 3.91
CA ILE A 252 -15.50 26.77 3.77
C ILE A 252 -14.92 28.17 3.54
N ASP A 253 -15.49 28.91 2.59
CA ASP A 253 -15.24 30.35 2.41
C ASP A 253 -16.43 31.14 2.96
N TRP A 254 -16.36 31.54 4.24
CA TRP A 254 -17.45 32.29 4.88
C TRP A 254 -17.63 33.71 4.34
N ALA A 255 -16.61 34.25 3.70
CA ALA A 255 -16.57 35.65 3.28
C ALA A 255 -16.77 35.84 1.77
N ASP A 256 -16.94 34.75 1.01
CA ASP A 256 -16.97 34.74 -0.46
C ASP A 256 -15.77 35.51 -1.07
N THR A 257 -14.60 35.42 -0.41
CA THR A 257 -13.40 36.18 -0.79
C THR A 257 -12.47 35.40 -1.73
N GLY A 258 -12.77 34.13 -1.97
CA GLY A 258 -11.91 33.19 -2.69
C GLY A 258 -10.81 32.57 -1.82
N ASN A 259 -10.85 32.77 -0.50
CA ASN A 259 -9.86 32.25 0.45
C ASN A 259 -10.56 31.29 1.43
N PRO A 260 -10.84 30.05 1.03
CA PRO A 260 -11.48 29.10 1.91
C PRO A 260 -10.52 28.66 3.03
N GLU A 261 -11.06 28.42 4.22
CA GLU A 261 -10.34 27.94 5.39
C GLU A 261 -10.95 26.62 5.89
N TYR A 262 -10.17 25.85 6.65
CA TYR A 262 -10.63 24.61 7.25
C TYR A 262 -11.37 24.85 8.58
N TYR A 263 -12.49 24.17 8.79
CA TYR A 263 -13.29 24.26 10.00
C TYR A 263 -13.61 22.87 10.56
N CYS A 264 -13.39 22.71 11.86
CA CYS A 264 -13.60 21.43 12.54
C CYS A 264 -15.07 21.13 12.82
N PRO A 265 -15.45 19.84 12.91
CA PRO A 265 -16.85 19.45 13.02
C PRO A 265 -17.47 19.94 14.34
N VAL A 266 -16.68 20.13 15.39
CA VAL A 266 -17.13 20.71 16.66
C VAL A 266 -17.55 22.18 16.49
N CYS A 267 -16.73 23.00 15.81
CA CYS A 267 -17.06 24.39 15.53
C CYS A 267 -18.26 24.54 14.59
N LEU A 268 -18.45 23.56 13.70
CA LEU A 268 -19.61 23.48 12.80
C LEU A 268 -20.83 22.81 13.44
N ARG A 269 -20.73 22.35 14.69
CA ARG A 269 -21.80 21.63 15.40
C ARG A 269 -22.32 20.42 14.62
N HIS A 270 -21.42 19.62 14.05
CA HIS A 270 -21.80 18.39 13.38
C HIS A 270 -22.45 17.41 14.38
N PRO A 271 -23.60 16.79 14.07
CA PRO A 271 -24.35 15.95 15.02
C PRO A 271 -23.57 14.78 15.61
N ASP A 272 -22.62 14.22 14.85
CA ASP A 272 -21.78 13.11 15.33
C ASP A 272 -20.75 13.54 16.39
N TYR A 273 -20.45 14.84 16.47
CA TYR A 273 -19.39 15.40 17.32
C TYR A 273 -19.93 16.27 18.46
N VAL A 274 -21.16 16.75 18.36
CA VAL A 274 -21.82 17.56 19.38
C VAL A 274 -23.20 16.96 19.62
N LYS A 275 -23.47 16.53 20.86
CA LYS A 275 -24.81 16.08 21.25
C LYS A 275 -25.71 17.32 21.37
N ASP A 276 -26.93 17.23 20.83
CA ASP A 276 -27.96 18.24 21.07
C ASP A 276 -28.33 18.22 22.57
N ASP A 277 -27.99 19.30 23.28
CA ASP A 277 -28.49 19.63 24.62
C ASP A 277 -29.84 20.36 24.53
#